data_AF-A0A6M2DYN6-F1
#
_entry.id   AF-A0A6M2DYN6-F1
#
_cell.length_a   1.000
_cell.length_b   1.000
_cell.length_c   1.000
_cell.angle_alpha   90.00
_cell.angle_beta   90.00
_cell.angle_gamma   90.00
#
_symmetry.space_group_name_H-M   'P 1'
#
loop_
_entity.id
_entity.type
_entity.pdbx_description
1 polymer ?
#
loop_
_entity_poly.entity_id
_entity_poly.type
_entity_poly.pdbx_seq_one_letter_code
_entity_poly.pdbx_strand_id
1 'polypeptide(L)'
;MRWGIQLFDNRILVPILQAWYEVYMRKPGKLETSNFYIDIYPVIAWVGIFIVLIFIPLMTWIFYKFDSRFKLQRKITALIDGAFDIMTALGNQGSAKSPDTHSFRIFGLSIVLFSFFIWLIYSSLLIAFLSISFSSLPFKDLEDVIRINTHQICIQYDTIAMNAVTYENETTHTEHLLPKWVGHINGTGCPNRTRYFVENACKYSVVFMDSKSPSEVNRRNLCELVTLGSRYHVGNILFSTNRKFKHTGDINAAISKIWNFGLLRRFKVKHFVPFIKPSNQEEFQDVEFGNISGPLFFYLSSVGVTIIICCLELVIHYLFEPRQRGEVPIRSFEIYLPFLH
;
A
#
# COMPACT_ATOMS: atom_id res chain seq x y z
N MET A 1 3.39 41.20 14.62
CA MET A 1 2.38 40.52 13.77
C MET A 1 1.83 41.50 12.75
N ARG A 2 2.34 41.47 11.51
CA ARG A 2 1.91 42.37 10.42
C ARG A 2 1.25 41.54 9.32
N TRP A 3 0.00 41.13 9.52
CA TRP A 3 -0.83 40.62 8.42
C TRP A 3 -1.56 41.81 7.81
N GLY A 4 -1.09 42.27 6.63
CA GLY A 4 -1.70 43.37 5.86
C GLY A 4 -1.62 44.70 6.58
N ILE A 5 -0.69 45.59 6.25
CA ILE A 5 -0.96 46.72 5.35
C ILE A 5 0.42 47.35 5.07
N GLN A 6 1.12 46.87 4.04
CA GLN A 6 1.59 47.79 3.00
C GLN A 6 0.55 47.79 1.88
N LEU A 7 -0.73 47.90 2.26
CA LEU A 7 -1.66 48.62 1.41
C LEU A 7 -1.19 50.07 1.50
N PHE A 8 -0.36 50.50 0.55
CA PHE A 8 -0.42 51.87 0.07
C PHE A 8 -1.87 52.29 0.11
N ASP A 9 -2.23 53.23 0.98
CA ASP A 9 -3.37 54.15 0.87
C ASP A 9 -4.57 53.70 0.00
N ASN A 10 -5.08 52.47 0.15
CA ASN A 10 -6.05 51.86 -0.77
C ASN A 10 -7.30 51.38 -0.03
N ARG A 11 -8.47 51.46 -0.70
CA ARG A 11 -9.75 50.90 -0.21
C ARG A 11 -9.93 49.49 -0.77
N ILE A 12 -10.27 48.58 0.13
CA ILE A 12 -10.56 47.17 -0.16
C ILE A 12 -12.04 47.02 -0.51
N LEU A 13 -12.35 46.25 -1.56
CA LEU A 13 -13.71 45.92 -1.97
C LEU A 13 -14.19 44.60 -1.34
N VAL A 14 -15.49 44.29 -1.49
CA VAL A 14 -16.12 43.05 -1.00
C VAL A 14 -15.37 41.81 -1.55
N PRO A 15 -15.15 40.76 -0.74
CA PRO A 15 -14.44 39.56 -1.18
C PRO A 15 -15.15 38.86 -2.34
N ILE A 16 -14.35 38.40 -3.31
CA ILE A 16 -14.83 37.82 -4.56
C ILE A 16 -14.70 36.31 -4.49
N LEU A 17 -13.51 35.82 -4.16
CA LEU A 17 -13.21 34.40 -4.10
C LEU A 17 -12.45 34.09 -2.82
N GLN A 18 -12.76 32.96 -2.20
CA GLN A 18 -11.91 32.37 -1.18
C GLN A 18 -10.85 31.50 -1.88
N ALA A 19 -9.59 31.73 -1.55
CA ALA A 19 -8.45 30.95 -1.99
C ALA A 19 -7.73 30.36 -0.78
N TRP A 20 -7.01 29.27 -0.99
CA TRP A 20 -6.22 28.61 0.03
C TRP A 20 -5.02 27.96 -0.65
N TYR A 21 -4.04 27.59 0.15
CA TYR A 21 -2.90 26.82 -0.28
C TYR A 21 -3.15 25.35 0.04
N GLU A 22 -2.75 24.49 -0.89
CA GLU A 22 -2.72 23.05 -0.72
C GLU A 22 -1.27 22.59 -0.82
N VAL A 23 -1.00 21.46 -0.19
CA VAL A 23 0.33 20.88 -0.15
C VAL A 23 0.34 19.66 -1.06
N TYR A 24 1.26 19.68 -2.01
CA TYR A 24 1.40 18.70 -3.07
C TYR A 24 2.64 17.85 -2.86
N MET A 25 2.48 16.56 -3.06
CA MET A 25 3.59 15.62 -3.07
C MET A 25 3.44 14.62 -4.22
N ARG A 26 4.55 13.99 -4.60
CA ARG A 26 4.51 12.84 -5.50
C ARG A 26 3.71 11.72 -4.85
N LYS A 27 2.78 11.13 -5.59
CA LYS A 27 2.09 9.91 -5.16
C LYS A 27 3.14 8.85 -4.87
N PRO A 28 3.16 8.26 -3.65
CA PRO A 28 4.12 7.22 -3.35
C PRO A 28 3.99 6.10 -4.38
N GLY A 29 5.13 5.51 -4.76
CA GLY A 29 5.13 4.35 -5.64
C GLY A 29 4.26 3.24 -5.07
N LYS A 30 3.72 2.39 -5.94
CA LYS A 30 2.93 1.22 -5.55
C LYS A 30 3.74 0.37 -4.56
N LEU A 31 3.08 -0.24 -3.56
CA LEU A 31 3.71 -1.31 -2.78
C LEU A 31 3.99 -2.49 -3.72
N GLU A 32 5.21 -2.58 -4.23
CA GLU A 32 5.68 -3.67 -5.10
C GLU A 32 6.14 -4.91 -4.31
N THR A 33 6.02 -4.89 -2.99
CA THR A 33 6.60 -5.95 -2.14
C THR A 33 5.66 -7.12 -2.02
N SER A 34 6.07 -8.30 -2.47
CA SER A 34 5.35 -9.58 -2.36
C SER A 34 5.09 -10.07 -0.93
N ASN A 35 5.52 -9.36 0.11
CA ASN A 35 5.36 -9.77 1.51
C ASN A 35 3.89 -9.80 1.96
N PHE A 36 3.00 -9.08 1.25
CA PHE A 36 1.59 -9.04 1.60
C PHE A 36 0.93 -10.43 1.64
N TYR A 37 1.41 -11.42 0.88
CA TYR A 37 0.87 -12.79 0.93
C TYR A 37 1.01 -13.45 2.31
N ILE A 38 2.04 -13.09 3.07
CA ILE A 38 2.29 -13.58 4.43
C ILE A 38 1.61 -12.68 5.46
N ASP A 39 1.65 -11.36 5.22
CA ASP A 39 1.13 -10.34 6.15
C ASP A 39 -0.41 -10.30 6.25
N ILE A 40 -1.13 -10.95 5.32
CA ILE A 40 -2.60 -11.07 5.36
C ILE A 40 -3.10 -11.71 6.66
N TYR A 41 -2.38 -12.71 7.16
CA TYR A 41 -2.72 -13.34 8.43
C TYR A 41 -1.84 -12.80 9.56
N PRO A 42 -2.42 -12.49 10.72
CA PRO A 42 -1.62 -12.18 11.89
C PRO A 42 -0.78 -13.40 12.27
N VAL A 43 0.39 -13.17 12.85
CA VAL A 43 1.33 -14.23 13.28
C VAL A 43 0.64 -15.31 14.11
N ILE A 44 -0.34 -14.94 14.94
CA ILE A 44 -1.09 -15.91 15.77
C ILE A 44 -1.91 -16.90 14.93
N ALA A 45 -2.44 -16.49 13.78
CA ALA A 45 -3.18 -17.38 12.89
C ALA A 45 -2.23 -18.38 12.21
N TRP A 46 -1.05 -17.92 11.78
CA TRP A 46 0.01 -18.80 11.26
C TRP A 46 0.43 -19.84 12.28
N VAL A 47 0.69 -19.41 13.53
CA VAL A 47 1.02 -20.34 14.64
C VAL A 47 -0.12 -21.34 14.86
N GLY A 48 -1.39 -20.90 14.80
CA GLY A 48 -2.54 -21.79 14.88
C GLY A 48 -2.55 -22.86 13.79
N ILE A 49 -2.30 -22.49 12.53
CA ILE A 49 -2.21 -23.43 11.41
C ILE A 49 -1.07 -24.43 11.63
N PHE A 50 0.11 -23.97 12.08
CA PHE A 50 1.24 -24.86 12.42
C PHE A 50 0.92 -25.83 13.55
N ILE A 51 0.20 -25.38 14.59
CA ILE A 51 -0.24 -26.25 15.69
C ILE A 51 -1.17 -27.34 15.14
N VAL A 52 -2.14 -26.98 14.29
CA VAL A 52 -3.05 -27.95 13.66
C VAL A 52 -2.29 -28.96 12.81
N LEU A 53 -1.32 -28.50 12.02
CA LEU A 53 -0.45 -29.34 11.19
C LEU A 53 0.35 -30.38 11.98
N ILE A 54 0.70 -30.09 13.24
CA ILE A 54 1.45 -31.03 14.10
C ILE A 54 0.50 -31.89 14.93
N PHE A 55 -0.58 -31.30 15.43
CA PHE A 55 -1.49 -31.93 16.37
C PHE A 55 -2.37 -33.01 15.73
N ILE A 56 -2.92 -32.75 14.54
CA ILE A 56 -3.79 -33.71 13.86
C ILE A 56 -3.04 -35.00 13.44
N PRO A 57 -1.84 -34.96 12.82
CA PRO A 57 -1.09 -36.18 12.52
C PRO A 57 -0.67 -36.93 13.79
N LEU A 58 -0.32 -36.21 14.86
CA LEU A 58 -0.01 -36.82 16.16
C LEU A 58 -1.24 -37.54 16.73
N MET A 59 -2.41 -36.91 16.71
CA MET A 59 -3.64 -37.50 17.21
C MET A 59 -4.07 -38.72 16.38
N THR A 60 -4.04 -38.62 15.05
CA THR A 60 -4.34 -39.76 14.18
C THR A 60 -3.37 -40.91 14.44
N TRP A 61 -2.07 -40.65 14.56
CA TRP A 61 -1.07 -41.65 14.92
C TRP A 61 -1.36 -42.32 16.27
N ILE A 62 -1.71 -41.53 17.30
CA ILE A 62 -2.11 -42.05 18.62
C ILE A 62 -3.34 -42.95 18.50
N PHE A 63 -4.40 -42.49 17.82
CA PHE A 63 -5.64 -43.25 17.64
C PHE A 63 -5.39 -44.56 16.89
N TYR A 64 -4.61 -44.54 15.81
CA TYR A 64 -4.19 -45.75 15.10
C TYR A 64 -3.41 -46.71 16.00
N LYS A 65 -2.52 -46.19 16.85
CA LYS A 65 -1.75 -46.99 17.79
C LYS A 65 -2.63 -47.63 18.87
N PHE A 66 -3.68 -46.96 19.33
CA PHE A 66 -4.64 -47.54 20.27
C PHE A 66 -5.55 -48.58 19.63
N ASP A 67 -6.07 -48.32 18.42
CA ASP A 67 -6.98 -49.22 17.70
C ASP A 67 -6.26 -50.51 17.23
N SER A 68 -4.99 -50.40 16.82
CA SER A 68 -4.16 -51.56 16.46
C SER A 68 -3.88 -52.54 17.61
N ARG A 69 -4.06 -52.12 18.87
CA ARG A 69 -4.01 -53.06 20.01
C ARG A 69 -5.23 -53.99 20.05
N PHE A 70 -6.30 -53.65 19.35
CA PHE A 70 -7.56 -54.41 19.32
C PHE A 70 -7.78 -55.21 18.03
N LYS A 71 -7.09 -54.90 16.92
CA LYS A 71 -7.12 -55.73 15.69
C LYS A 71 -5.76 -55.83 14.98
N LEU A 72 -5.40 -57.07 14.66
CA LEU A 72 -4.17 -57.47 13.97
C LEU A 72 -4.21 -57.04 12.49
N GLN A 73 -3.08 -56.50 12.03
CA GLN A 73 -2.68 -56.22 10.64
C GLN A 73 -3.38 -55.07 9.88
N ARG A 74 -2.71 -53.91 9.86
CA ARG A 74 -2.39 -53.19 8.61
C ARG A 74 -1.10 -52.40 8.75
N LYS A 75 -0.38 -52.29 7.62
CA LYS A 75 0.91 -51.59 7.47
C LYS A 75 0.82 -50.21 8.14
N ILE A 76 1.73 -50.01 9.09
CA ILE A 76 2.02 -48.78 9.80
C ILE A 76 1.92 -47.60 8.82
N THR A 77 0.91 -46.75 8.96
CA THR A 77 0.99 -45.38 8.47
C THR A 77 2.01 -44.70 9.37
N ALA A 78 3.20 -44.43 8.83
CA ALA A 78 4.19 -43.67 9.57
C ALA A 78 3.57 -42.32 9.95
N LEU A 79 4.01 -41.70 11.05
CA LEU A 79 3.58 -40.35 11.42
C LEU A 79 3.77 -39.35 10.26
N ILE A 80 4.77 -39.63 9.41
CA ILE A 80 5.06 -38.93 8.16
C ILE A 80 3.91 -39.05 7.15
N ASP A 81 3.34 -40.24 6.95
CA ASP A 81 2.22 -40.44 6.01
C ASP A 81 0.99 -39.63 6.45
N GLY A 82 0.69 -39.65 7.75
CA GLY A 82 -0.42 -38.85 8.31
C GLY A 82 -0.16 -37.35 8.17
N ALA A 83 1.09 -36.89 8.33
CA ALA A 83 1.44 -35.50 8.12
C ALA A 83 1.28 -35.08 6.65
N PHE A 84 1.70 -35.94 5.72
CA PHE A 84 1.50 -35.72 4.28
C PHE A 84 0.02 -35.66 3.92
N ASP A 85 -0.82 -36.57 4.43
CA ASP A 85 -2.26 -36.58 4.16
C ASP A 85 -2.96 -35.28 4.60
N ILE A 86 -2.48 -34.66 5.69
CA ILE A 86 -3.03 -33.39 6.19
C ILE A 86 -2.50 -32.22 5.39
N MET A 87 -1.23 -32.24 4.99
CA MET A 87 -0.68 -31.24 4.07
C MET A 87 -1.39 -31.25 2.71
N THR A 88 -1.70 -32.42 2.16
CA THR A 88 -2.44 -32.52 0.90
C THR A 88 -3.90 -32.11 1.05
N ALA A 89 -4.52 -32.38 2.21
CA ALA A 89 -5.87 -31.86 2.52
C ALA A 89 -5.88 -30.33 2.61
N LEU A 90 -4.90 -29.72 3.28
CA LEU A 90 -4.75 -28.25 3.35
C LEU A 90 -4.44 -27.63 1.99
N GLY A 91 -3.66 -28.32 1.16
CA GLY A 91 -3.39 -27.93 -0.22
C GLY A 91 -4.54 -28.17 -1.19
N ASN A 92 -5.68 -28.71 -0.75
CA ASN A 92 -6.80 -29.14 -1.59
C ASN A 92 -6.41 -30.15 -2.69
N GLN A 93 -5.35 -30.93 -2.50
CA GLN A 93 -4.85 -31.91 -3.49
C GLN A 93 -5.41 -33.33 -3.26
N GLY A 94 -6.13 -33.56 -2.17
CA GLY A 94 -6.69 -34.86 -1.82
C GLY A 94 -5.62 -35.90 -1.42
N SER A 95 -6.06 -37.03 -0.87
CA SER A 95 -5.19 -38.18 -0.61
C SER A 95 -5.68 -39.38 -1.40
N ALA A 96 -4.74 -40.17 -1.92
CA ALA A 96 -5.03 -41.39 -2.68
C ALA A 96 -5.62 -42.51 -1.80
N LYS A 97 -5.48 -42.42 -0.47
CA LYS A 97 -5.92 -43.47 0.46
C LYS A 97 -7.16 -43.05 1.22
N SER A 98 -8.28 -43.72 0.97
CA SER A 98 -9.49 -43.55 1.77
C SER A 98 -9.40 -44.38 3.06
N PRO A 99 -9.73 -43.83 4.24
CA PRO A 99 -9.78 -44.60 5.47
C PRO A 99 -10.90 -45.65 5.42
N ASP A 100 -10.61 -46.85 5.93
CA ASP A 100 -11.54 -47.98 5.91
C ASP A 100 -12.69 -47.84 6.91
N THR A 101 -12.47 -47.15 8.03
CA THR A 101 -13.43 -47.07 9.14
C THR A 101 -14.28 -45.80 9.07
N HIS A 102 -15.58 -45.93 9.38
CA HIS A 102 -16.53 -44.81 9.31
C HIS A 102 -16.13 -43.62 10.19
N SER A 103 -15.60 -43.85 11.38
CA SER A 103 -15.16 -42.78 12.29
C SER A 103 -14.03 -41.95 11.69
N PHE A 104 -13.05 -42.59 11.05
CA PHE A 104 -11.94 -41.89 10.39
C PHE A 104 -12.39 -41.19 9.10
N ARG A 105 -13.41 -41.70 8.40
CA ARG A 105 -14.01 -41.01 7.25
C ARG A 105 -14.68 -39.70 7.65
N ILE A 106 -15.46 -39.70 8.74
CA ILE A 106 -16.08 -38.48 9.26
C ILE A 106 -15.01 -37.49 9.71
N PHE A 107 -13.98 -37.97 10.42
CA PHE A 107 -12.86 -37.14 10.84
C PHE A 107 -12.10 -36.51 9.66
N GLY A 108 -11.78 -37.31 8.64
CA GLY A 108 -11.14 -36.81 7.42
C GLY A 108 -12.00 -35.77 6.68
N LEU A 109 -13.31 -35.99 6.60
CA LEU A 109 -14.24 -35.03 6.01
C LEU A 109 -14.25 -33.70 6.78
N SER A 110 -14.20 -33.75 8.12
CA SER A 110 -14.08 -32.53 8.95
C SER A 110 -12.78 -31.78 8.69
N ILE A 111 -11.65 -32.48 8.49
CA ILE A 111 -10.36 -31.86 8.15
C ILE A 111 -10.41 -31.17 6.78
N VAL A 112 -11.00 -31.83 5.79
CA VAL A 112 -11.16 -31.28 4.44
C VAL A 112 -12.04 -30.03 4.49
N LEU A 113 -13.18 -30.08 5.21
CA LEU A 113 -14.04 -28.90 5.39
C LEU A 113 -13.31 -27.75 6.10
N PHE A 114 -12.56 -28.05 7.15
CA PHE A 114 -11.77 -27.04 7.87
C PHE A 114 -10.72 -26.39 6.97
N SER A 115 -10.00 -27.21 6.19
CA SER A 115 -9.01 -26.74 5.20
C SER A 115 -9.64 -25.83 4.16
N PHE A 116 -10.82 -26.22 3.66
CA PHE A 116 -11.60 -25.43 2.72
C PHE A 116 -12.01 -24.07 3.31
N PHE A 117 -12.44 -24.01 4.58
CA PHE A 117 -12.75 -22.74 5.24
C PHE A 117 -11.52 -21.83 5.39
N ILE A 118 -10.36 -22.38 5.77
CA ILE A 118 -9.11 -21.60 5.81
C ILE A 118 -8.82 -21.02 4.44
N TRP A 119 -8.90 -21.84 3.39
CA TRP A 119 -8.63 -21.41 2.02
C TRP A 119 -9.59 -20.31 1.55
N LEU A 120 -10.89 -20.43 1.86
CA LEU A 120 -11.89 -19.40 1.55
C LEU A 120 -11.61 -18.08 2.27
N ILE A 121 -11.33 -18.13 3.57
CA ILE A 121 -11.02 -16.94 4.36
C ILE A 121 -9.75 -16.28 3.82
N TYR A 122 -8.69 -17.05 3.57
CA TYR A 122 -7.45 -16.51 3.01
C TYR A 122 -7.69 -15.85 1.65
N SER A 123 -8.41 -16.52 0.74
CA SER A 123 -8.67 -16.00 -0.60
C SER A 123 -9.52 -14.73 -0.56
N SER A 124 -10.55 -14.67 0.29
CA SER A 124 -11.37 -13.47 0.47
C SER A 124 -10.59 -12.29 1.04
N LEU A 125 -9.72 -12.54 2.03
CA LEU A 125 -8.85 -11.50 2.60
C LEU A 125 -7.81 -11.03 1.59
N LEU A 126 -7.22 -11.94 0.81
CA LEU A 126 -6.29 -11.60 -0.26
C LEU A 126 -6.96 -10.73 -1.32
N ILE A 127 -8.17 -11.08 -1.75
CA ILE A 127 -8.94 -10.28 -2.71
C ILE A 127 -9.27 -8.91 -2.11
N ALA A 128 -9.72 -8.85 -0.85
CA ALA A 128 -9.98 -7.57 -0.17
C ALA A 128 -8.72 -6.71 -0.09
N PHE A 129 -7.58 -7.31 0.24
CA PHE A 129 -6.29 -6.62 0.32
C PHE A 129 -5.82 -6.10 -1.04
N LEU A 130 -5.97 -6.89 -2.10
CA LEU A 130 -5.65 -6.48 -3.47
C LEU A 130 -6.63 -5.43 -4.01
N SER A 131 -7.88 -5.44 -3.55
CA SER A 131 -8.89 -4.45 -3.93
C SER A 131 -8.66 -3.08 -3.27
N ILE A 132 -8.05 -3.06 -2.08
CA ILE A 132 -7.70 -1.83 -1.39
C ILE A 132 -6.35 -1.36 -1.94
N SER A 133 -6.38 -0.38 -2.84
CA SER A 133 -5.16 0.33 -3.23
C SER A 133 -4.65 1.14 -2.02
N PHE A 134 -3.74 0.57 -1.24
CA PHE A 134 -3.05 1.30 -0.17
C PHE A 134 -2.08 2.31 -0.77
N SER A 135 -2.59 3.47 -1.20
CA SER A 135 -1.79 4.68 -1.28
C SER A 135 -1.87 5.37 0.08
N SER A 136 -1.36 4.72 1.13
CA SER A 136 -1.19 5.40 2.41
C SER A 136 -0.19 6.52 2.20
N LEU A 137 -0.69 7.76 2.18
CA LEU A 137 0.17 8.92 2.17
C LEU A 137 1.04 8.85 3.44
N PRO A 138 2.37 9.00 3.33
CA PRO A 138 3.26 8.95 4.49
C PRO A 138 2.99 10.08 5.49
N PHE A 139 2.28 11.13 5.06
CA PHE A 139 1.93 12.29 5.86
C PHE A 139 0.42 12.55 5.75
N LYS A 140 -0.20 12.97 6.85
CA LYS A 140 -1.58 13.49 6.80
C LYS A 140 -1.56 15.00 6.64
N ASP A 141 -0.64 15.66 7.34
CA ASP A 141 -0.54 17.11 7.43
C ASP A 141 0.91 17.60 7.29
N LEU A 142 1.06 18.91 7.07
CA LEU A 142 2.36 19.59 7.01
C LEU A 142 3.19 19.40 8.29
N GLU A 143 2.56 19.35 9.47
CA GLU A 143 3.22 19.03 10.73
C GLU A 143 3.88 17.64 10.74
N ASP A 144 3.26 16.65 10.09
CA ASP A 144 3.85 15.31 10.00
C ASP A 144 5.11 15.31 9.13
N VAL A 145 5.12 16.12 8.06
CA VAL A 145 6.28 16.29 7.18
C VAL A 145 7.48 16.81 7.97
N ILE A 146 7.27 17.83 8.80
CA ILE A 146 8.31 18.43 9.66
C ILE A 146 8.81 17.41 10.68
N ARG A 147 7.89 16.70 11.34
CA ARG A 147 8.21 15.74 12.41
C ARG A 147 9.04 14.56 11.89
N ILE A 148 8.65 14.01 10.73
CA ILE A 148 9.32 12.85 10.13
C ILE A 148 10.61 13.29 9.41
N ASN A 149 10.67 14.54 8.94
CA ASN A 149 11.84 15.18 8.33
C ASN A 149 12.45 14.41 7.14
N THR A 150 11.62 13.67 6.39
CA THR A 150 12.06 12.94 5.20
C THR A 150 11.94 13.77 3.93
N HIS A 151 11.11 14.81 3.93
CA HIS A 151 10.87 15.66 2.77
C HIS A 151 11.12 17.13 3.09
N GLN A 152 11.66 17.85 2.11
CA GLN A 152 11.82 19.31 2.19
C GLN A 152 10.57 20.01 1.69
N ILE A 153 10.20 21.12 2.32
CA ILE A 153 9.01 21.90 1.97
C ILE A 153 9.43 23.06 1.06
N CYS A 154 8.95 23.07 -0.18
CA CYS A 154 9.19 24.14 -1.13
C CYS A 154 8.04 25.13 -1.14
N ILE A 155 8.36 26.40 -0.85
CA ILE A 155 7.42 27.51 -0.89
C ILE A 155 7.99 28.58 -1.82
N GLN A 156 7.15 29.13 -2.69
CA GLN A 156 7.55 30.23 -3.57
C GLN A 156 7.87 31.49 -2.74
N TYR A 157 9.01 32.12 -3.01
CA TYR A 157 9.34 33.44 -2.48
C TYR A 157 8.29 34.50 -2.87
N ASP A 158 8.17 35.55 -2.06
CA ASP A 158 7.23 36.66 -2.26
C ASP A 158 5.75 36.25 -2.33
N THR A 159 5.39 35.15 -1.65
CA THR A 159 4.00 34.69 -1.55
C THR A 159 3.45 34.81 -0.13
N ILE A 160 2.13 34.84 -0.02
CA ILE A 160 1.41 34.84 1.26
C ILE A 160 1.82 33.64 2.12
N ALA A 161 2.07 32.48 1.50
CA ALA A 161 2.54 31.30 2.18
C ALA A 161 3.94 31.50 2.79
N MET A 162 4.87 32.12 2.06
CA MET A 162 6.20 32.44 2.58
C MET A 162 6.12 33.43 3.76
N ASN A 163 5.29 34.46 3.64
CA ASN A 163 5.09 35.44 4.73
C ASN A 163 4.45 34.83 5.97
N ALA A 164 3.78 33.68 5.84
CA ALA A 164 3.21 32.97 6.98
C ALA A 164 4.26 32.23 7.82
N VAL A 165 5.38 31.86 7.19
CA VAL A 165 6.45 31.08 7.81
C VAL A 165 7.66 31.93 8.17
N THR A 166 7.72 33.17 7.69
CA THR A 166 8.73 34.17 8.05
C THR A 166 8.22 35.16 9.10
N TYR A 167 9.14 35.73 9.86
CA TYR A 167 8.93 36.90 10.70
C TYR A 167 10.03 37.92 10.41
N GLU A 168 9.69 39.21 10.52
CA GLU A 168 10.64 40.30 10.37
C GLU A 168 11.27 40.59 11.74
N ASN A 169 12.60 40.64 11.81
CA ASN A 169 13.28 41.11 13.02
C ASN A 169 13.28 42.65 13.05
N GLU A 170 12.66 43.23 14.07
CA GLU A 170 12.50 44.68 14.23
C GLU A 170 13.82 45.45 14.28
N THR A 171 14.92 44.79 14.65
CA THR A 171 16.23 45.43 14.83
C THR A 171 17.08 45.47 13.56
N THR A 172 16.94 44.45 12.69
CA THR A 172 17.80 44.27 11.52
C THR A 172 17.05 44.42 10.20
N HIS A 173 15.70 44.53 10.23
CA HIS A 173 14.83 44.53 9.04
C HIS A 173 15.09 43.34 8.10
N THR A 174 15.62 42.25 8.64
CA THR A 174 15.86 41.01 7.91
C THR A 174 14.73 40.04 8.17
N GLU A 175 14.24 39.43 7.10
CA GLU A 175 13.26 38.35 7.18
C GLU A 175 13.95 37.07 7.64
N HIS A 176 13.43 36.50 8.74
CA HIS A 176 13.90 35.23 9.29
C HIS A 176 12.77 34.22 9.28
N LEU A 177 13.10 32.94 9.09
CA LEU A 177 12.12 31.85 9.25
C LEU A 177 11.76 31.70 10.73
N LEU A 178 10.49 31.44 11.04
CA LEU A 178 10.10 31.09 12.41
C LEU A 178 10.91 29.86 12.86
N PRO A 179 11.29 29.75 14.14
CA PRO A 179 12.17 28.68 14.64
C PRO A 179 11.72 27.26 14.25
N LYS A 180 10.40 27.03 14.16
CA LYS A 180 9.80 25.76 13.74
C LYS A 180 10.13 25.34 12.29
N TRP A 181 10.38 26.30 11.41
CA TRP A 181 10.54 26.09 9.98
C TRP A 181 12.00 26.12 9.52
N VAL A 182 12.92 26.51 10.41
CA VAL A 182 14.35 26.58 10.11
C VAL A 182 14.87 25.19 9.74
N GLY A 183 15.48 25.07 8.56
CA GLY A 183 16.04 23.81 8.06
C GLY A 183 15.05 22.86 7.37
N HIS A 184 13.76 23.21 7.33
CA HIS A 184 12.72 22.39 6.67
C HIS A 184 12.13 23.06 5.42
N ILE A 185 12.30 24.38 5.26
CA ILE A 185 11.77 25.16 4.13
C ILE A 185 12.89 25.52 3.15
N ASN A 186 12.60 25.39 1.85
CA ASN A 186 13.47 25.79 0.74
C ASN A 186 14.90 25.25 0.86
N GLY A 187 15.02 23.98 1.26
CA GLY A 187 16.27 23.25 1.26
C GLY A 187 16.72 22.83 -0.15
N THR A 188 17.58 21.81 -0.19
CA THR A 188 18.09 21.26 -1.44
C THR A 188 16.97 20.67 -2.30
N GLY A 189 16.92 21.06 -3.58
CA GLY A 189 15.90 20.58 -4.52
C GLY A 189 14.69 21.51 -4.68
N CYS A 190 14.59 22.62 -3.95
CA CYS A 190 13.55 23.62 -4.17
C CYS A 190 13.99 24.66 -5.22
N PRO A 191 13.30 24.79 -6.37
CA PRO A 191 13.62 25.79 -7.39
C PRO A 191 13.02 27.16 -7.04
N ASN A 192 13.67 28.24 -7.49
CA ASN A 192 13.18 29.61 -7.27
C ASN A 192 11.92 29.95 -8.08
N ARG A 193 11.63 29.22 -9.17
CA ARG A 193 10.47 29.46 -10.02
C ARG A 193 9.46 28.32 -9.88
N THR A 194 8.19 28.68 -9.69
CA THR A 194 7.05 27.75 -9.59
C THR A 194 6.95 26.77 -10.74
N ARG A 195 7.41 27.17 -11.93
CA ARG A 195 7.35 26.33 -13.11
C ARG A 195 8.09 25.00 -12.89
N TYR A 196 9.15 24.97 -12.08
CA TYR A 196 9.96 23.78 -11.85
C TYR A 196 9.55 22.98 -10.61
N PHE A 197 8.55 23.43 -9.82
CA PHE A 197 8.14 22.70 -8.62
C PHE A 197 7.62 21.30 -8.93
N VAL A 198 6.85 21.15 -9.99
CA VAL A 198 6.35 19.83 -10.43
C VAL A 198 7.50 18.91 -10.83
N GLU A 199 8.44 19.40 -11.64
CA GLU A 199 9.60 18.63 -12.10
C GLU A 199 10.46 18.17 -10.92
N ASN A 200 10.70 19.05 -9.96
CA ASN A 200 11.51 18.72 -8.78
C ASN A 200 10.76 17.83 -7.80
N ALA A 201 9.44 17.98 -7.62
CA ALA A 201 8.62 17.07 -6.82
C ALA A 201 8.58 15.65 -7.41
N CYS A 202 8.66 15.51 -8.74
CA CYS A 202 8.76 14.20 -9.36
C CYS A 202 10.15 13.55 -9.16
N LYS A 203 11.21 14.35 -9.15
CA LYS A 203 12.61 13.87 -9.11
C LYS A 203 13.18 13.71 -7.69
N TYR A 204 12.79 14.57 -6.76
CA TYR A 204 13.32 14.66 -5.41
C TYR A 204 12.20 14.39 -4.38
N SER A 205 12.57 14.03 -3.16
CA SER A 205 11.64 13.91 -2.02
C SER A 205 11.29 15.30 -1.47
N VAL A 206 10.61 16.10 -2.30
CA VAL A 206 10.15 17.43 -1.93
C VAL A 206 8.63 17.50 -1.98
N VAL A 207 8.10 18.28 -1.06
CA VAL A 207 6.69 18.61 -0.93
C VAL A 207 6.58 20.09 -1.22
N PHE A 208 5.63 20.54 -2.03
CA PHE A 208 5.49 21.96 -2.35
C PHE A 208 4.11 22.49 -2.02
N MET A 209 4.06 23.76 -1.65
CA MET A 209 2.82 24.46 -1.32
C MET A 209 2.44 25.41 -2.44
N ASP A 210 1.25 25.26 -3.01
CA ASP A 210 0.72 26.16 -4.05
C ASP A 210 -0.80 26.34 -3.88
N SER A 211 -1.32 27.43 -4.43
CA SER A 211 -2.75 27.78 -4.44
C SER A 211 -3.51 27.30 -5.69
N LYS A 212 -2.77 26.77 -6.68
CA LYS A 212 -3.33 26.20 -7.91
C LYS A 212 -4.00 24.87 -7.64
N SER A 213 -4.90 24.43 -8.52
CA SER A 213 -5.56 23.14 -8.39
C SER A 213 -4.62 21.97 -8.78
N PRO A 214 -4.84 20.76 -8.23
CA PRO A 214 -3.99 19.59 -8.51
C PRO A 214 -3.87 19.27 -10.00
N SER A 215 -4.93 19.56 -10.73
CA SER A 215 -5.06 19.29 -12.14
C SER A 215 -4.44 20.34 -13.05
N GLU A 216 -4.33 21.59 -12.62
CA GLU A 216 -3.48 22.57 -13.31
C GLU A 216 -2.00 22.19 -13.17
N VAL A 217 -1.65 21.64 -12.02
CA VAL A 217 -0.31 21.15 -11.69
C VAL A 217 0.00 19.87 -12.48
N ASN A 218 -0.94 18.92 -12.55
CA ASN A 218 -0.75 17.60 -13.18
C ASN A 218 -0.85 17.61 -14.72
N ARG A 219 -1.24 18.74 -15.36
CA ARG A 219 -1.28 18.90 -16.83
C ARG A 219 0.02 18.58 -17.57
N ARG A 220 1.14 18.50 -16.86
CA ARG A 220 2.46 18.27 -17.45
C ARG A 220 2.81 16.80 -17.62
N ASN A 221 1.99 15.88 -17.11
CA ASN A 221 2.17 14.42 -17.25
C ASN A 221 3.57 13.91 -16.85
N LEU A 222 4.27 14.57 -15.91
CA LEU A 222 5.61 14.16 -15.48
C LEU A 222 5.56 13.08 -14.39
N CYS A 223 4.65 13.24 -13.44
CA CYS A 223 4.33 12.24 -12.42
C CYS A 223 2.96 12.56 -11.81
N GLU A 224 2.33 11.56 -11.19
CA GLU A 224 1.07 11.76 -10.47
C GLU A 224 1.34 12.45 -9.12
N LEU A 225 0.72 13.61 -8.93
CA LEU A 225 0.80 14.38 -7.70
C LEU A 225 -0.51 14.24 -6.91
N VAL A 226 -0.38 14.17 -5.60
CA VAL A 226 -1.47 14.04 -4.64
C VAL A 226 -1.42 15.18 -3.63
N THR A 227 -2.59 15.63 -3.19
CA THR A 227 -2.71 16.66 -2.16
C THR A 227 -2.78 16.03 -0.78
N LEU A 228 -2.04 16.59 0.18
CA LEU A 228 -2.35 16.40 1.60
C LEU A 228 -3.67 17.11 1.87
N GLY A 229 -4.69 16.39 2.37
CA GLY A 229 -6.11 16.81 2.36
C GLY A 229 -6.47 18.07 3.17
N SER A 230 -5.48 18.81 3.66
CA SER A 230 -5.63 19.99 4.49
C SER A 230 -5.47 21.29 3.69
N ARG A 231 -6.30 22.29 4.02
CA ARG A 231 -6.26 23.63 3.43
C ARG A 231 -5.48 24.57 4.34
N TYR A 232 -4.42 25.16 3.82
CA TYR A 232 -3.55 26.08 4.54
C TYR A 232 -3.76 27.53 4.09
N HIS A 233 -3.53 28.49 4.98
CA HIS A 233 -3.54 29.92 4.68
C HIS A 233 -4.76 30.37 3.87
N VAL A 234 -5.96 30.06 4.38
CA VAL A 234 -7.23 30.43 3.76
C VAL A 234 -7.38 31.95 3.76
N GLY A 235 -7.52 32.53 2.58
CA GLY A 235 -7.63 33.98 2.38
C GLY A 235 -8.70 34.35 1.37
N ASN A 236 -9.11 35.61 1.38
CA ASN A 236 -10.06 36.14 0.41
C ASN A 236 -9.34 36.96 -0.66
N ILE A 237 -9.57 36.62 -1.92
CA ILE A 237 -9.21 37.42 -3.08
C ILE A 237 -10.23 38.55 -3.19
N LEU A 238 -9.71 39.76 -3.27
CA LEU A 238 -10.45 41.01 -3.26
C LEU A 238 -9.83 41.98 -4.26
N PHE A 239 -10.64 42.89 -4.78
CA PHE A 239 -10.11 44.00 -5.56
C PHE A 239 -9.66 45.12 -4.62
N SER A 240 -8.55 45.75 -4.97
CA SER A 240 -8.02 46.92 -4.29
C SER A 240 -8.16 48.13 -5.21
N THR A 241 -8.60 49.25 -4.65
CA THR A 241 -8.75 50.52 -5.37
C THR A 241 -7.99 51.62 -4.65
N ASN A 242 -7.55 52.62 -5.40
CA ASN A 242 -6.95 53.81 -4.79
C ASN A 242 -7.96 54.49 -3.87
N ARG A 243 -7.55 54.98 -2.68
CA ARG A 243 -8.46 55.67 -1.73
C ARG A 243 -9.22 56.84 -2.35
N LYS A 244 -8.64 57.53 -3.33
CA LYS A 244 -9.26 58.67 -4.02
C LYS A 244 -10.33 58.26 -5.05
N PHE A 245 -10.53 56.96 -5.27
CA PHE A 245 -11.50 56.46 -6.24
C PHE A 245 -12.94 56.63 -5.73
N LYS A 246 -13.66 57.58 -6.32
CA LYS A 246 -15.01 57.99 -5.89
C LYS A 246 -16.08 56.89 -6.06
N HIS A 247 -15.91 56.00 -7.04
CA HIS A 247 -16.89 54.96 -7.39
C HIS A 247 -16.69 53.62 -6.66
N THR A 248 -15.94 53.61 -5.56
CA THR A 248 -15.72 52.38 -4.76
C THR A 248 -17.04 51.77 -4.28
N GLY A 249 -18.03 52.60 -3.91
CA GLY A 249 -19.36 52.16 -3.49
C GLY A 249 -20.16 51.49 -4.61
N ASP A 250 -20.11 52.07 -5.82
CA ASP A 250 -20.81 51.54 -6.99
C ASP A 250 -20.25 50.18 -7.40
N ILE A 251 -18.92 50.02 -7.36
CA ILE A 251 -18.25 48.74 -7.63
C ILE A 251 -18.63 47.69 -6.58
N ASN A 252 -18.62 48.04 -5.30
CA ASN A 252 -19.06 47.11 -4.24
C ASN A 252 -20.51 46.66 -4.45
N ALA A 253 -21.41 47.58 -4.77
CA ALA A 253 -22.81 47.25 -5.06
C ALA A 253 -22.93 46.33 -6.29
N ALA A 254 -22.14 46.57 -7.34
CA ALA A 254 -22.09 45.72 -8.53
C ALA A 254 -21.55 44.31 -8.22
N ILE A 255 -20.46 44.19 -7.45
CA ILE A 255 -19.89 42.90 -7.04
C ILE A 255 -20.92 42.11 -6.21
N SER A 256 -21.58 42.75 -5.25
CA SER A 256 -22.63 42.12 -4.45
C SER A 256 -23.80 41.62 -5.32
N LYS A 257 -24.21 42.40 -6.34
CA LYS A 257 -25.21 41.93 -7.32
C LYS A 257 -24.72 40.70 -8.08
N ILE A 258 -23.49 40.72 -8.61
CA ILE A 258 -22.88 39.57 -9.32
C ILE A 258 -22.86 38.32 -8.43
N TRP A 259 -22.59 38.49 -7.13
CA TRP A 259 -22.61 37.40 -6.15
C TRP A 259 -24.03 36.85 -5.94
N ASN A 260 -25.00 37.74 -5.70
CA ASN A 260 -26.41 37.38 -5.49
C ASN A 260 -27.04 36.70 -6.71
N PHE A 261 -26.65 37.10 -7.94
CA PHE A 261 -27.10 36.45 -9.17
C PHE A 261 -26.41 35.09 -9.43
N GLY A 262 -25.44 34.69 -8.61
CA GLY A 262 -24.72 33.43 -8.78
C GLY A 262 -23.80 33.39 -10.02
N LEU A 263 -23.59 34.52 -10.71
CA LEU A 263 -22.71 34.61 -11.87
C LEU A 263 -21.28 34.21 -11.51
N LEU A 264 -20.81 34.62 -10.33
CA LEU A 264 -19.49 34.27 -9.83
C LEU A 264 -19.37 32.79 -9.50
N ARG A 265 -20.43 32.18 -8.97
CA ARG A 265 -20.49 30.72 -8.74
C ARG A 265 -20.40 29.97 -10.07
N ARG A 266 -21.11 30.44 -11.11
CA ARG A 266 -21.04 29.86 -12.46
C ARG A 266 -19.65 30.02 -13.07
N PHE A 267 -19.01 31.17 -12.89
CA PHE A 267 -17.64 31.41 -13.35
C PHE A 267 -16.65 30.47 -12.64
N LYS A 268 -16.78 30.33 -11.30
CA LYS A 268 -16.00 29.38 -10.50
C LYS A 268 -16.13 27.96 -11.04
N VAL A 269 -17.37 27.50 -11.25
CA VAL A 269 -17.61 26.13 -11.75
C VAL A 269 -17.08 25.94 -13.18
N LYS A 270 -17.25 26.93 -14.06
CA LYS A 270 -16.82 26.81 -15.46
C LYS A 270 -15.31 26.88 -15.64
N HIS A 271 -14.60 27.68 -14.84
CA HIS A 271 -13.18 27.94 -15.05
C HIS A 271 -12.26 27.27 -14.01
N PHE A 272 -12.73 27.04 -12.79
CA PHE A 272 -11.91 26.52 -11.69
C PHE A 272 -12.28 25.09 -11.24
N VAL A 273 -13.52 24.64 -11.46
CA VAL A 273 -13.98 23.29 -11.09
C VAL A 273 -13.81 22.20 -12.16
N PRO A 274 -13.71 22.46 -13.50
CA PRO A 274 -13.80 21.38 -14.49
C PRO A 274 -12.56 20.46 -14.51
N PHE A 275 -11.61 20.67 -13.62
CA PHE A 275 -10.39 19.89 -13.53
C PHE A 275 -10.28 19.05 -12.26
N ILE A 276 -11.28 19.05 -11.38
CA ILE A 276 -11.36 18.03 -10.33
C ILE A 276 -11.98 16.81 -11.00
N LYS A 277 -11.16 15.99 -11.69
CA LYS A 277 -11.53 14.58 -11.81
C LYS A 277 -11.68 14.10 -10.38
N PRO A 278 -12.81 13.53 -9.96
CA PRO A 278 -12.88 12.91 -8.66
C PRO A 278 -11.72 11.90 -8.62
N SER A 279 -10.78 12.11 -7.71
CA SER A 279 -9.67 11.20 -7.41
C SER A 279 -10.16 9.81 -6.95
N ASN A 280 -11.47 9.58 -6.98
CA ASN A 280 -12.20 8.43 -6.49
C ASN A 280 -12.64 7.50 -7.62
N GLN A 281 -12.15 7.68 -8.85
CA GLN A 281 -12.02 6.48 -9.68
C GLN A 281 -10.88 5.69 -9.07
N GLU A 282 -11.25 4.80 -8.14
CA GLU A 282 -10.43 3.70 -7.68
C GLU A 282 -10.08 2.89 -8.92
N GLU A 283 -9.04 3.33 -9.62
CA GLU A 283 -8.49 2.63 -10.76
C GLU A 283 -7.95 1.32 -10.18
N PHE A 284 -8.61 0.21 -10.54
CA PHE A 284 -8.20 -1.11 -10.11
C PHE A 284 -6.72 -1.26 -10.40
N GLN A 285 -5.95 -1.53 -9.35
CA GLN A 285 -4.52 -1.64 -9.47
C GLN A 285 -4.19 -2.97 -10.16
N ASP A 286 -3.62 -2.89 -11.36
CA ASP A 286 -3.11 -4.07 -12.04
C ASP A 286 -2.04 -4.76 -11.19
N VAL A 287 -2.12 -6.09 -11.11
CA VAL A 287 -1.12 -6.90 -10.40
C VAL A 287 0.13 -6.99 -11.27
N GLU A 288 1.18 -6.29 -10.85
CA GLU A 288 2.48 -6.30 -11.53
C GLU A 288 3.32 -7.53 -11.13
N PHE A 289 4.31 -7.86 -11.95
CA PHE A 289 5.19 -9.01 -11.72
C PHE A 289 5.93 -8.94 -10.37
N GLY A 290 6.27 -7.72 -9.92
CA GLY A 290 6.88 -7.49 -8.60
C GLY A 290 6.05 -8.09 -7.45
N ASN A 291 4.73 -7.99 -7.55
CA ASN A 291 3.83 -8.50 -6.53
C ASN A 291 3.88 -10.03 -6.43
N ILE A 292 4.01 -10.75 -7.56
CA ILE A 292 3.98 -12.23 -7.63
C ILE A 292 5.38 -12.84 -7.42
N SER A 293 6.43 -12.02 -7.38
CA SER A 293 7.83 -12.48 -7.32
C SER A 293 8.13 -13.41 -6.13
N GLY A 294 7.60 -13.09 -4.94
CA GLY A 294 7.81 -13.88 -3.71
C GLY A 294 7.32 -15.33 -3.81
N PRO A 295 6.02 -15.58 -4.09
CA PRO A 295 5.49 -16.92 -4.30
C PRO A 295 6.23 -17.70 -5.40
N LEU A 296 6.61 -17.03 -6.48
CA LEU A 296 7.34 -17.66 -7.59
C LEU A 296 8.76 -18.09 -7.17
N PHE A 297 9.48 -17.26 -6.41
CA PHE A 297 10.77 -17.60 -5.85
C PHE A 297 10.66 -18.76 -4.84
N PHE A 298 9.64 -18.75 -3.99
CA PHE A 298 9.37 -19.86 -3.06
C PHE A 298 9.12 -21.17 -3.82
N TYR A 299 8.31 -21.14 -4.88
CA TYR A 299 8.07 -22.31 -5.72
C TYR A 299 9.36 -22.84 -6.37
N LEU A 300 10.14 -21.99 -7.03
CA LEU A 300 11.39 -22.40 -7.68
C LEU A 300 12.42 -22.94 -6.69
N SER A 301 12.55 -22.32 -5.51
CA SER A 301 13.45 -22.81 -4.46
C SER A 301 13.00 -24.17 -3.92
N SER A 302 11.68 -24.41 -3.77
CA SER A 302 11.16 -25.73 -3.37
C SER A 302 11.51 -26.83 -4.37
N VAL A 303 11.36 -26.57 -5.68
CA VAL A 303 11.75 -27.51 -6.75
C VAL A 303 13.26 -27.81 -6.68
N GLY A 304 14.08 -26.78 -6.48
CA GLY A 304 15.53 -26.95 -6.30
C GLY A 304 15.88 -27.84 -5.10
N VAL A 305 15.24 -27.62 -3.95
CA VAL A 305 15.44 -28.45 -2.75
C VAL A 305 15.02 -29.90 -3.00
N THR A 306 13.90 -30.14 -3.68
CA THR A 306 13.44 -31.49 -4.04
C THR A 306 14.45 -32.21 -4.92
N ILE A 307 15.03 -31.53 -5.92
CA ILE A 307 16.08 -32.11 -6.79
C ILE A 307 17.32 -32.48 -5.96
N ILE A 308 17.76 -31.60 -5.06
CA ILE A 308 18.92 -31.87 -4.19
C ILE A 308 18.67 -33.10 -3.31
N ILE A 309 17.50 -33.19 -2.68
CA ILE A 309 17.12 -34.34 -1.84
C ILE A 309 17.13 -35.63 -2.67
N CYS A 310 16.56 -35.60 -3.88
CA CYS A 310 16.55 -36.76 -4.78
C CYS A 310 17.97 -37.19 -5.20
N CYS A 311 18.84 -36.23 -5.53
CA CYS A 311 20.25 -36.52 -5.82
C CYS A 311 20.97 -37.13 -4.62
N LEU A 312 20.76 -36.60 -3.41
CA LEU A 312 21.34 -37.14 -2.19
C LEU A 312 20.86 -38.56 -1.91
N GLU A 313 19.56 -38.83 -2.07
CA GLU A 313 18.99 -40.17 -1.93
C GLU A 313 19.60 -41.15 -2.93
N LEU A 314 19.72 -40.76 -4.21
CA LEU A 314 20.37 -41.58 -5.24
C LEU A 314 21.83 -41.89 -4.91
N VAL A 315 22.58 -40.90 -4.42
CA VAL A 315 23.99 -41.07 -4.01
C VAL A 315 24.09 -42.00 -2.78
N ILE A 316 23.25 -41.80 -1.77
CA ILE A 316 23.22 -42.65 -0.57
C ILE A 316 22.87 -44.08 -0.96
N HIS A 317 21.84 -44.27 -1.79
CA HIS A 317 21.42 -45.57 -2.28
C HIS A 317 22.57 -46.26 -3.04
N TYR A 318 23.22 -45.55 -3.96
CA TYR A 318 24.35 -46.09 -4.73
C TYR A 318 25.59 -46.41 -3.86
N LEU A 319 25.84 -45.65 -2.80
CA LEU A 319 27.00 -45.86 -1.91
C LEU A 319 26.76 -46.96 -0.85
N PHE A 320 25.55 -47.10 -0.34
CA PHE A 320 25.23 -48.06 0.73
C PHE A 320 24.73 -49.42 0.24
N GLU A 321 24.13 -49.51 -0.94
CA GLU A 321 23.61 -50.78 -1.46
C GLU A 321 24.67 -51.77 -2.05
N PRO A 322 25.88 -51.40 -2.52
CA PRO A 322 26.85 -52.38 -3.00
C PRO A 322 27.45 -53.25 -1.88
N ARG A 323 27.08 -53.03 -0.61
CA ARG A 323 27.55 -53.84 0.53
C ARG A 323 26.63 -55.02 0.91
N GLN A 324 25.41 -55.11 0.35
CA GLN A 324 24.46 -56.20 0.67
C GLN A 324 24.17 -57.19 -0.46
N ARG A 325 24.68 -56.99 -1.68
CA ARG A 325 24.55 -57.95 -2.79
C ARG A 325 25.73 -58.93 -2.86
N GLY A 326 25.79 -59.82 -1.87
CA GLY A 326 26.16 -61.20 -2.14
C GLY A 326 24.86 -61.95 -2.41
N GLU A 327 24.61 -62.30 -3.68
CA GLU A 327 23.44 -63.02 -4.21
C GLU A 327 22.17 -62.18 -4.56
N VAL A 328 21.51 -62.63 -5.62
CA VAL A 328 20.59 -61.94 -6.56
C VAL A 328 19.24 -61.58 -5.91
N PRO A 329 18.51 -60.52 -6.36
CA PRO A 329 17.43 -60.79 -7.31
C PRO A 329 17.20 -59.71 -8.39
N ILE A 330 16.74 -60.21 -9.54
CA ILE A 330 15.93 -59.49 -10.52
C ILE A 330 14.65 -59.02 -9.82
N ARG A 331 14.39 -57.71 -9.78
CA ARG A 331 13.03 -57.19 -9.76
C ARG A 331 12.99 -55.90 -10.56
N SER A 332 12.33 -56.00 -11.71
CA SER A 332 11.95 -54.93 -12.61
C SER A 332 11.45 -53.69 -11.87
N PHE A 333 12.10 -52.56 -12.15
CA PHE A 333 11.58 -51.22 -11.91
C PHE A 333 10.33 -51.03 -12.79
N GLU A 334 9.16 -51.43 -12.30
CA GLU A 334 7.89 -50.92 -12.84
C GLU A 334 7.69 -49.50 -12.30
N ILE A 335 8.01 -48.53 -13.14
CA ILE A 335 7.61 -47.14 -12.97
C ILE A 335 6.09 -47.10 -13.14
N TYR A 336 5.35 -47.18 -12.04
CA TYR A 336 3.95 -46.75 -12.04
C TYR A 336 3.93 -45.22 -12.21
N LEU A 337 3.69 -44.77 -13.43
CA LEU A 337 3.20 -43.44 -13.78
C LEU A 337 1.67 -43.46 -13.57
N PRO A 338 1.09 -42.79 -12.55
CA PRO A 338 -0.33 -42.55 -12.51
C PRO A 338 -0.57 -41.10 -12.93
N PHE A 339 -0.52 -40.82 -14.23
CA PHE A 339 -1.00 -39.55 -14.78
C PHE A 339 -1.52 -39.76 -16.19
N LEU A 340 -2.79 -40.15 -16.28
CA LEU A 340 -3.72 -39.85 -17.39
C LEU A 340 -5.10 -40.40 -17.02
N HIS A 341 -5.86 -39.60 -16.25
CA HIS A 341 -7.26 -39.32 -16.57
C HIS A 341 -7.77 -38.09 -15.82
#